data_AF-A0A6B1DK38-F1
#
_entry.id   AF-A0A6B1DK38-F1
#
_cell.length_a   1.000
_cell.length_b   1.000
_cell.length_c   1.000
_cell.angle_alpha   90.00
_cell.angle_beta   90.00
_cell.angle_gamma   90.00
#
_symmetry.space_group_name_H-M   'P 1'
#
loop_
_entity.id
_entity.type
_entity.pdbx_description
1 polymer ?
#
loop_
_entity_poly.entity_id
_entity_poly.type
_entity_poly.pdbx_seq_one_letter_code
_entity_poly.pdbx_strand_id
1 'polypeptide(L)'
;MALTLSAVTILSLLIAVAMGAVTYRLVREERRRSDARVAALAEELRGRSRAGRPAAELEAQAEPGGPTDPPLFDPPPESPSTLGNRLTALGAAAVAVAAVLAVGFLGLSRDGAERAPGDPHAPVELLALEHDTVGPLLAISGSVRNPSDAPTLAELFVVAMAFDEAGAMIASRRTAIAAPALMPGAASPFVVEIPAEDVSRYRISFLIDDATVPHVDLRPPAPAELEGADS
;
A
#
# COMPACT_ATOMS: atom_id res chain seq x y z
N MET A 1 -18.01 35.60 -20.11
CA MET A 1 -17.38 35.86 -18.81
C MET A 1 -17.95 35.00 -17.68
N ALA A 2 -19.28 34.83 -17.56
CA ALA A 2 -19.88 33.93 -16.56
C ALA A 2 -19.52 32.44 -16.77
N LEU A 3 -19.56 31.95 -18.02
CA LEU A 3 -19.25 30.55 -18.37
C LEU A 3 -17.81 30.14 -17.98
N THR A 4 -16.84 31.03 -18.20
CA THR A 4 -15.42 30.78 -17.88
C THR A 4 -15.20 30.72 -16.37
N LEU A 5 -15.90 31.57 -15.60
CA LEU A 5 -15.82 31.53 -14.14
C LEU A 5 -16.43 30.24 -13.58
N SER A 6 -17.61 29.85 -14.07
CA SER A 6 -18.27 28.59 -13.69
C SER A 6 -17.42 27.36 -14.02
N ALA A 7 -16.78 27.33 -15.18
CA ALA A 7 -15.90 26.22 -15.58
C ALA A 7 -14.70 26.07 -14.62
N VAL A 8 -14.06 27.19 -14.24
CA VAL A 8 -12.93 27.19 -13.30
C VAL A 8 -13.40 26.74 -11.91
N THR A 9 -14.54 27.21 -11.41
CA THR A 9 -15.08 26.78 -10.11
C THR A 9 -15.37 25.28 -10.06
N ILE A 10 -15.98 24.73 -11.11
CA ILE A 10 -16.25 23.28 -11.19
C ILE A 10 -14.94 22.50 -11.21
N LEU A 11 -13.95 22.94 -11.99
CA LEU A 11 -12.65 22.29 -12.06
C LEU A 11 -11.93 22.31 -10.70
N SER A 12 -11.92 23.46 -10.01
CA SER A 12 -11.33 23.58 -8.68
C SER A 12 -12.04 22.68 -7.65
N LEU A 13 -13.37 22.58 -7.71
CA LEU A 13 -14.14 21.73 -6.81
C LEU A 13 -13.81 20.26 -7.03
N LEU A 14 -13.66 19.82 -8.28
CA LEU A 14 -13.29 18.44 -8.60
C LEU A 14 -11.90 18.08 -8.08
N ILE A 15 -10.92 18.97 -8.25
CA ILE A 15 -9.55 18.75 -7.75
C ILE A 15 -9.55 18.66 -6.22
N ALA A 16 -10.29 19.54 -5.53
CA ALA A 16 -10.38 19.52 -4.08
C ALA A 16 -10.99 18.20 -3.56
N VAL A 17 -12.07 17.73 -4.18
CA VAL A 17 -12.70 16.45 -3.82
C VAL A 17 -11.77 15.27 -4.09
N ALA A 18 -11.05 15.28 -5.22
CA ALA A 18 -10.09 14.24 -5.57
C ALA A 18 -8.94 14.16 -4.56
N MET A 19 -8.34 15.30 -4.20
CA MET A 19 -7.30 15.34 -3.16
C MET A 19 -7.83 14.83 -1.82
N GLY A 20 -9.01 15.30 -1.39
CA GLY A 20 -9.62 14.84 -0.13
C GLY A 20 -9.86 13.34 -0.09
N ALA A 21 -10.28 12.74 -1.22
CA ALA A 21 -10.47 11.30 -1.34
C ALA A 21 -9.14 10.52 -1.27
N VAL A 22 -8.06 11.03 -1.90
CA VAL A 22 -6.73 10.42 -1.83
C VAL A 22 -6.18 10.47 -0.41
N THR A 23 -6.21 11.64 0.24
CA THR A 23 -5.78 11.80 1.63
C THR A 23 -6.58 10.90 2.55
N TYR A 24 -7.91 10.84 2.38
CA TYR A 24 -8.77 9.95 3.16
C TYR A 24 -8.42 8.47 2.97
N ARG A 25 -8.08 8.05 1.74
CA ARG A 25 -7.66 6.66 1.48
C ARG A 25 -6.35 6.31 2.16
N LEU A 26 -5.34 7.18 2.10
CA LEU A 26 -4.06 6.95 2.77
C LEU A 26 -4.25 6.77 4.28
N VAL A 27 -5.03 7.66 4.90
CA VAL A 27 -5.38 7.56 6.33
C VAL A 27 -6.18 6.28 6.64
N ARG A 28 -7.05 5.83 5.73
CA ARG A 28 -7.81 4.58 5.91
C ARG A 28 -6.93 3.34 5.79
N GLU A 29 -5.92 3.36 4.93
CA GLU A 29 -4.92 2.29 4.79
C GLU A 29 -4.10 2.13 6.08
N GLU A 30 -3.69 3.25 6.68
CA GLU A 30 -2.99 3.29 7.96
C GLU A 30 -3.87 2.75 9.10
N ARG A 31 -5.15 3.15 9.13
CA ARG A 31 -6.11 2.63 10.12
C ARG A 31 -6.31 1.13 10.02
N ARG A 32 -6.38 0.55 8.81
CA ARG A 32 -6.51 -0.90 8.64
C ARG A 32 -5.34 -1.69 9.25
N ARG A 33 -4.11 -1.18 9.15
CA ARG A 33 -2.94 -1.82 9.78
C ARG A 33 -2.97 -1.71 11.30
N SER A 34 -3.41 -0.57 11.83
CA SER A 34 -3.59 -0.38 13.27
C SER A 34 -4.70 -1.28 13.83
N ASP A 35 -5.83 -1.41 13.13
CA ASP A 35 -6.94 -2.27 13.55
C ASP A 35 -6.51 -3.74 13.65
N ALA A 36 -5.65 -4.21 12.73
CA ALA A 36 -5.10 -5.57 12.78
C ALA A 36 -4.21 -5.79 14.02
N ARG A 37 -3.36 -4.82 14.38
CA ARG A 37 -2.51 -4.87 15.59
C ARG A 37 -3.36 -4.82 16.87
N VAL A 38 -4.39 -3.96 16.89
CA VAL A 38 -5.32 -3.86 18.02
C VAL A 38 -6.14 -5.13 18.17
N ALA A 39 -6.57 -5.76 17.06
CA ALA A 39 -7.28 -7.03 17.09
C ALA A 39 -6.41 -8.16 17.68
N ALA A 40 -5.14 -8.24 17.27
CA ALA A 40 -4.18 -9.20 17.84
C ALA A 40 -3.94 -8.96 19.35
N LEU A 41 -3.76 -7.71 19.76
CA LEU A 41 -3.61 -7.35 21.17
C LEU A 41 -4.88 -7.65 21.98
N ALA A 42 -6.06 -7.40 21.41
CA ALA A 42 -7.34 -7.70 22.05
C ALA A 42 -7.55 -9.22 22.22
N GLU A 43 -7.06 -10.03 21.29
CA GLU A 43 -7.08 -11.49 21.40
C GLU A 43 -6.13 -11.98 22.51
N GLU A 44 -4.91 -11.45 22.58
CA GLU A 44 -3.96 -11.77 23.65
C GLU A 44 -4.51 -11.37 25.04
N LEU A 45 -5.11 -10.19 25.15
CA LEU A 45 -5.72 -9.70 26.39
C LEU A 45 -6.94 -10.56 26.82
N ARG A 46 -7.77 -11.01 25.87
CA ARG A 46 -8.85 -11.96 26.15
C ARG A 46 -8.31 -13.32 26.60
N GLY A 47 -7.24 -13.81 25.96
CA GLY A 47 -6.56 -15.05 26.35
C GLY A 47 -5.97 -14.98 27.76
N ARG A 48 -5.29 -13.87 28.09
CA ARG A 48 -4.71 -13.61 29.42
C ARG A 48 -5.78 -13.42 30.51
N SER A 49 -6.89 -12.76 30.20
CA SER A 49 -8.03 -12.62 31.11
C SER A 49 -8.74 -13.95 31.39
N ARG A 50 -8.67 -14.91 30.46
CA ARG A 50 -9.20 -16.26 30.63
C ARG A 50 -8.24 -17.16 31.42
N ALA A 51 -6.93 -17.00 31.20
CA ALA A 51 -5.88 -17.74 31.91
C ALA A 51 -5.66 -17.25 33.36
N GLY A 52 -5.94 -15.98 33.65
CA GLY A 52 -5.85 -15.40 34.98
C GLY A 52 -7.10 -15.58 35.87
N ARG A 53 -8.14 -16.27 35.37
CA ARG A 53 -9.33 -16.58 36.18
C ARG A 53 -9.14 -17.98 36.80
N PRO A 54 -8.80 -18.09 38.10
CA PRO A 54 -8.78 -19.40 38.75
C PRO A 54 -10.17 -20.04 38.62
N ALA A 55 -10.20 -21.30 38.23
CA ALA A 55 -11.42 -22.12 38.04
C ALA A 55 -12.25 -22.33 39.33
N ALA A 56 -11.96 -21.59 40.41
CA ALA A 56 -12.61 -21.72 41.71
C ALA A 56 -13.85 -20.81 41.89
N GLU A 57 -14.21 -19.98 40.91
CA GLU A 57 -15.36 -19.06 41.02
C GLU A 57 -16.47 -19.34 39.98
N LEU A 58 -16.44 -20.51 39.33
CA LEU A 58 -17.50 -20.96 38.41
C LEU A 58 -18.47 -21.98 39.02
N GLU A 59 -18.33 -22.28 40.31
CA GLU A 59 -19.20 -23.23 41.05
C GLU A 59 -20.19 -22.56 42.02
N ALA A 60 -20.37 -21.24 41.95
CA ALA A 60 -21.33 -20.52 42.79
C ALA A 60 -22.32 -19.69 41.97
N GLN A 61 -23.00 -20.29 40.99
CA GLN A 61 -24.30 -19.81 40.47
C GLN A 61 -24.90 -20.81 39.47
N ALA A 62 -25.19 -22.00 39.97
CA ALA A 62 -26.22 -22.85 39.41
C ALA A 62 -27.21 -23.14 40.54
N GLU A 63 -28.33 -22.44 40.57
CA GLU A 63 -29.59 -22.99 41.10
C GLU A 63 -30.76 -22.43 40.27
N PRO A 64 -31.79 -23.26 39.99
CA PRO A 64 -32.84 -23.01 39.02
C PRO A 64 -34.14 -22.51 39.67
N GLY A 65 -34.99 -21.81 38.90
CA GLY A 65 -36.38 -21.54 39.25
C GLY A 65 -36.95 -20.30 38.57
N GLY A 66 -37.70 -20.48 37.46
CA GLY A 66 -38.52 -19.42 36.84
C GLY A 66 -39.82 -19.17 37.62
N PRO A 67 -40.92 -18.70 36.99
CA PRO A 67 -41.08 -17.85 35.81
C PRO A 67 -42.04 -16.64 36.06
N THR A 68 -41.87 -15.50 35.37
CA THR A 68 -43.02 -14.66 34.95
C THR A 68 -42.58 -13.59 33.93
N ASP A 69 -43.06 -13.75 32.70
CA ASP A 69 -43.30 -12.66 31.72
C ASP A 69 -44.65 -11.99 32.05
N PRO A 70 -44.87 -10.70 31.71
CA PRO A 70 -45.44 -10.38 30.40
C PRO A 70 -44.85 -9.11 29.71
N PRO A 71 -45.16 -8.89 28.42
CA PRO A 71 -44.30 -8.19 27.48
C PRO A 71 -44.51 -6.68 27.50
N LEU A 72 -43.42 -5.92 27.44
CA LEU A 72 -43.45 -4.46 27.25
C LEU A 72 -42.90 -4.08 25.88
N PHE A 73 -43.33 -4.81 24.86
CA PHE A 73 -43.25 -4.38 23.47
C PHE A 73 -44.62 -4.54 22.87
N ASP A 74 -45.30 -3.43 22.66
CA ASP A 74 -46.38 -3.33 21.70
C ASP A 74 -46.00 -2.27 20.66
N PRO A 75 -46.06 -2.58 19.36
CA PRO A 75 -45.77 -1.64 18.29
C PRO A 75 -46.99 -0.74 17.99
N PRO A 76 -46.83 0.56 17.75
CA PRO A 76 -47.92 1.36 17.19
C PRO A 76 -48.10 1.10 15.68
N PRO A 77 -49.34 1.11 15.17
CA PRO A 77 -49.70 0.67 13.83
C PRO A 77 -49.36 1.69 12.72
N GLU A 78 -49.18 1.14 11.52
CA GLU A 78 -49.00 1.85 10.25
C GLU A 78 -50.18 2.77 9.91
N SER A 79 -49.91 3.88 9.21
CA SER A 79 -50.81 4.40 8.18
C SER A 79 -50.10 5.31 7.17
N PRO A 80 -50.60 5.38 5.91
CA PRO A 80 -49.81 5.66 4.71
C PRO A 80 -50.08 7.06 4.11
N SER A 81 -49.43 7.34 2.97
CA SER A 81 -49.53 8.53 2.10
C SER A 81 -48.65 9.71 2.54
N THR A 82 -47.89 10.39 1.68
CA THR A 82 -48.23 10.82 0.32
C THR A 82 -47.02 10.84 -0.62
N LEU A 83 -47.28 10.26 -1.78
CA LEU A 83 -46.56 10.34 -3.03
C LEU A 83 -46.40 11.80 -3.47
N GLY A 84 -45.16 12.30 -3.51
CA GLY A 84 -44.82 13.69 -3.85
C GLY A 84 -43.58 13.77 -4.71
N ASN A 85 -43.72 13.28 -5.95
CA ASN A 85 -42.67 13.20 -6.96
C ASN A 85 -42.26 14.61 -7.45
N ARG A 86 -41.03 15.04 -7.13
CA ARG A 86 -40.33 16.12 -7.86
C ARG A 86 -38.83 15.78 -7.98
N LEU A 87 -38.53 14.76 -8.78
CA LEU A 87 -37.20 14.45 -9.28
C LEU A 87 -37.16 14.73 -10.79
N THR A 88 -36.89 15.97 -11.17
CA THR A 88 -36.25 16.29 -12.45
C THR A 88 -35.28 17.45 -12.23
N ALA A 89 -34.13 17.36 -12.90
CA ALA A 89 -32.99 18.27 -12.86
C ALA A 89 -31.99 18.10 -11.70
N LEU A 90 -31.26 16.98 -11.67
CA LEU A 90 -29.82 17.00 -11.34
C LEU A 90 -29.08 15.77 -11.91
N GLY A 91 -29.29 15.51 -13.21
CA GLY A 91 -28.72 14.35 -13.92
C GLY A 91 -27.26 14.46 -14.37
N ALA A 92 -26.49 15.46 -13.90
CA ALA A 92 -25.09 15.65 -14.29
C ALA A 92 -24.07 15.41 -13.16
N ALA A 93 -24.50 15.34 -11.89
CA ALA A 93 -23.59 15.14 -10.75
C ALA A 93 -23.35 13.65 -10.42
N ALA A 94 -24.33 12.78 -10.72
CA ALA A 94 -24.23 11.35 -10.42
C ALA A 94 -23.22 10.62 -11.33
N VAL A 95 -23.02 11.08 -12.56
CA VAL A 95 -22.03 10.51 -13.49
C VAL A 95 -20.60 10.79 -13.03
N ALA A 96 -20.35 11.97 -12.44
CA ALA A 96 -19.02 12.32 -11.93
C ALA A 96 -18.65 11.49 -10.68
N VAL A 97 -19.60 11.24 -9.78
CA VAL A 97 -19.37 10.39 -8.60
C VAL A 97 -19.21 8.93 -8.99
N ALA A 98 -20.01 8.44 -9.96
CA ALA A 98 -19.84 7.09 -10.50
C ALA A 98 -18.51 6.91 -11.25
N ALA A 99 -18.01 7.94 -11.95
CA ALA A 99 -16.69 7.91 -12.57
C ALA A 99 -15.55 7.87 -11.55
N VAL A 100 -15.65 8.63 -10.45
CA VAL A 100 -14.67 8.60 -9.35
C VAL A 100 -14.69 7.26 -8.61
N LEU A 101 -15.87 6.67 -8.38
CA LEU A 101 -16.00 5.34 -7.79
C LEU A 101 -15.52 4.21 -8.74
N ALA A 102 -15.76 4.35 -10.04
CA ALA A 102 -15.28 3.40 -11.04
C ALA A 102 -13.74 3.44 -11.19
N VAL A 103 -13.12 4.62 -11.15
CA VAL A 103 -11.65 4.75 -11.15
C VAL A 103 -11.04 4.19 -9.86
N GLY A 104 -11.73 4.34 -8.71
CA GLY A 104 -11.31 3.78 -7.43
C GLY A 104 -11.53 2.27 -7.25
N PHE A 105 -12.37 1.65 -8.08
CA PHE A 105 -12.63 0.20 -8.09
C PHE A 105 -11.83 -0.52 -9.18
N LEU A 106 -11.55 0.13 -10.32
CA LEU A 106 -10.77 -0.45 -11.43
C LEU A 106 -9.26 -0.53 -11.17
N GLY A 107 -8.75 0.23 -10.19
CA GLY A 107 -7.33 0.17 -9.79
C GLY A 107 -6.95 -1.01 -8.89
N LEU A 108 -7.92 -1.81 -8.41
CA LEU A 108 -7.69 -2.94 -7.49
C LEU A 108 -8.14 -4.29 -8.07
N SER A 109 -8.42 -4.36 -9.37
CA SER A 109 -8.78 -5.61 -10.07
C SER A 109 -8.04 -5.82 -11.40
N ARG A 110 -6.91 -5.15 -11.60
CA ARG A 110 -5.96 -5.49 -12.66
C ARG A 110 -4.76 -6.22 -12.08
N ASP A 111 -5.02 -7.42 -11.57
CA ASP A 111 -4.05 -8.51 -11.71
C ASP A 111 -4.14 -8.97 -13.17
N GLY A 112 -3.02 -8.90 -13.89
CA GLY A 112 -2.88 -9.43 -15.25
C GLY A 112 -2.69 -8.36 -16.33
N ALA A 113 -1.43 -8.15 -16.69
CA ALA A 113 -0.95 -7.83 -18.04
C ALA A 113 -1.79 -6.86 -18.91
N GLU A 114 -1.57 -5.56 -18.74
CA GLU A 114 -1.67 -4.63 -19.86
C GLU A 114 -0.61 -3.53 -19.68
N ARG A 115 0.37 -3.47 -20.60
CA ARG A 115 1.36 -2.40 -20.66
C ARG A 115 0.62 -1.06 -20.64
N ALA A 116 0.90 -0.24 -19.63
CA ALA A 116 0.53 1.17 -19.69
C ALA A 116 1.21 1.76 -20.94
N PRO A 117 0.48 2.43 -21.85
CA PRO A 117 1.10 3.12 -22.96
C PRO A 117 1.83 4.33 -22.38
N GLY A 118 3.16 4.23 -22.28
CA GLY A 118 3.99 5.30 -21.71
C GLY A 118 5.34 4.87 -21.15
N ASP A 119 5.59 3.57 -20.95
CA ASP A 119 6.91 3.11 -20.49
C ASP A 119 7.78 2.67 -21.69
N PRO A 120 8.82 3.43 -22.06
CA PRO A 120 9.64 3.12 -23.23
C PRO A 120 10.51 1.87 -23.03
N HIS A 121 10.72 1.44 -21.79
CA HIS A 121 11.62 0.34 -21.46
C HIS A 121 10.89 -0.88 -20.91
N ALA A 122 11.34 -2.06 -21.32
CA ALA A 122 10.94 -3.31 -20.69
C ALA A 122 11.43 -3.32 -19.23
N PRO A 123 10.66 -3.93 -18.30
CA PRO A 123 11.06 -4.00 -16.91
C PRO A 123 12.37 -4.80 -16.76
N VAL A 124 13.33 -4.28 -15.99
CA VAL A 124 14.54 -5.04 -15.64
C VAL A 124 14.26 -6.04 -14.53
N GLU A 125 15.07 -7.07 -14.39
CA GLU A 125 14.90 -8.11 -13.39
C GLU A 125 15.94 -7.94 -12.28
N LEU A 126 15.50 -7.66 -11.06
CA LEU A 126 16.37 -7.61 -9.88
C LEU A 126 16.55 -9.02 -9.33
N LEU A 127 17.78 -9.54 -9.39
CA LEU A 127 18.08 -10.93 -9.03
C LEU A 127 18.59 -11.07 -7.60
N ALA A 128 19.35 -10.09 -7.14
CA ALA A 128 19.94 -10.06 -5.80
C ALA A 128 19.96 -8.63 -5.29
N LEU A 129 19.73 -8.46 -3.99
CA LEU A 129 19.90 -7.19 -3.32
C LEU A 129 20.23 -7.45 -1.86
N GLU A 130 21.38 -6.95 -1.45
CA GLU A 130 21.94 -7.06 -0.11
C GLU A 130 22.38 -5.67 0.33
N HIS A 131 22.51 -5.48 1.64
CA HIS A 131 23.10 -4.28 2.18
C HIS A 131 24.00 -4.64 3.35
N ASP A 132 25.05 -3.86 3.53
CA ASP A 132 25.93 -3.94 4.68
C ASP A 132 26.35 -2.51 5.09
N THR A 133 26.69 -2.33 6.37
CA THR A 133 27.18 -1.05 6.87
C THR A 133 28.71 -1.09 6.94
N VAL A 134 29.36 -0.37 6.04
CA VAL A 134 30.82 -0.29 5.93
C VAL A 134 31.28 1.08 6.44
N GLY A 135 31.62 1.13 7.73
CA GLY A 135 31.96 2.40 8.39
C GLY A 135 30.76 3.34 8.45
N PRO A 136 30.85 4.59 7.95
CA PRO A 136 29.72 5.54 7.95
C PRO A 136 28.77 5.37 6.74
N LEU A 137 29.00 4.36 5.90
CA LEU A 137 28.28 4.15 4.66
C LEU A 137 27.43 2.88 4.71
N LEU A 138 26.23 2.96 4.16
CA LEU A 138 25.40 1.82 3.81
C LEU A 138 25.74 1.43 2.36
N ALA A 139 26.43 0.31 2.20
CA ALA A 139 26.78 -0.27 0.92
C ALA A 139 25.63 -1.20 0.47
N ILE A 140 24.91 -0.80 -0.58
CA ILE A 140 23.82 -1.57 -1.17
C ILE A 140 24.34 -2.25 -2.43
N SER A 141 24.39 -3.58 -2.41
CA SER A 141 24.92 -4.39 -3.50
C SER A 141 23.81 -5.20 -4.13
N GLY A 142 23.90 -5.46 -5.44
CA GLY A 142 22.90 -6.29 -6.11
C GLY A 142 23.31 -6.72 -7.50
N SER A 143 22.42 -7.49 -8.13
CA SER A 143 22.56 -7.96 -9.50
C SER A 143 21.27 -7.70 -10.26
N VAL A 144 21.37 -7.05 -11.41
CA VAL A 144 20.24 -6.74 -12.30
C VAL A 144 20.44 -7.44 -13.64
N ARG A 145 19.36 -7.95 -14.22
CA ARG A 145 19.34 -8.63 -15.51
C ARG A 145 18.40 -7.95 -16.48
N ASN A 146 18.83 -7.85 -17.73
CA ASN A 146 17.94 -7.50 -18.83
C ASN A 146 17.16 -8.77 -19.24
N PRO A 147 15.82 -8.75 -19.32
CA PRO A 147 15.05 -9.89 -19.83
C PRO A 147 15.60 -10.41 -21.17
N SER A 148 15.45 -11.70 -21.44
CA SER A 148 15.96 -12.33 -22.66
C SER A 148 15.21 -11.93 -23.93
N ASP A 149 13.98 -11.44 -23.78
CA ASP A 149 13.10 -10.96 -24.84
C ASP A 149 13.14 -9.42 -25.00
N ALA A 150 13.89 -8.72 -24.15
CA ALA A 150 14.05 -7.27 -24.20
C ALA A 150 15.23 -6.87 -25.11
N PRO A 151 15.21 -5.67 -25.73
CA PRO A 151 16.35 -5.15 -26.47
C PRO A 151 17.54 -4.86 -25.55
N THR A 152 18.74 -4.74 -26.11
CA THR A 152 19.93 -4.31 -25.36
C THR A 152 19.68 -2.96 -24.67
N LEU A 153 19.94 -2.89 -23.37
CA LEU A 153 19.86 -1.67 -22.58
C LEU A 153 21.24 -1.04 -22.48
N ALA A 154 21.38 0.23 -22.82
CA ALA A 154 22.60 1.00 -22.62
C ALA A 154 22.39 2.03 -21.50
N GLU A 155 23.47 2.44 -20.85
CA GLU A 155 23.45 3.55 -19.88
C GLU A 155 22.46 3.33 -18.72
N LEU A 156 22.36 2.10 -18.23
CA LEU A 156 21.52 1.79 -17.08
C LEU A 156 22.20 2.30 -15.80
N PHE A 157 21.47 3.08 -15.02
CA PHE A 157 21.89 3.56 -13.70
C PHE A 157 21.02 2.95 -12.61
N VAL A 158 21.63 2.78 -11.44
CA VAL A 158 20.95 2.43 -10.20
C VAL A 158 20.93 3.65 -9.30
N VAL A 159 19.77 3.97 -8.76
CA VAL A 159 19.56 5.05 -7.79
C VAL A 159 19.11 4.46 -6.48
N ALA A 160 19.88 4.70 -5.42
CA ALA A 160 19.47 4.46 -4.05
C ALA A 160 18.90 5.74 -3.45
N MET A 161 17.75 5.62 -2.81
CA MET A 161 17.14 6.68 -1.99
C MET A 161 17.01 6.16 -0.56
N ALA A 162 17.56 6.91 0.40
CA ALA A 162 17.43 6.61 1.82
C ALA A 162 16.38 7.51 2.48
N PHE A 163 15.68 6.92 3.45
CA PHE A 163 14.60 7.54 4.19
C PHE A 163 14.81 7.36 5.70
N ASP A 164 14.45 8.38 6.48
CA ASP A 164 14.43 8.33 7.93
C ASP A 164 13.21 7.55 8.46
N GLU A 165 13.07 7.44 9.79
CA GLU A 165 11.95 6.75 10.45
C GLU A 165 10.59 7.42 10.16
N ALA A 166 10.58 8.75 9.97
CA ALA A 166 9.39 9.51 9.58
C ALA A 166 9.02 9.34 8.10
N GLY A 167 9.89 8.71 7.31
CA GLY A 167 9.74 8.51 5.87
C GLY A 167 10.19 9.69 5.01
N ALA A 168 10.87 10.68 5.59
CA ALA A 168 11.49 11.76 4.82
C ALA A 168 12.76 11.26 4.12
N MET A 169 12.96 11.68 2.87
CA MET A 169 14.16 11.31 2.12
C MET A 169 15.36 12.11 2.64
N ILE A 170 16.40 11.42 3.10
CA ILE A 170 17.59 12.02 3.73
C ILE A 170 18.83 11.95 2.83
N ALA A 171 18.89 11.01 1.89
CA ALA A 171 19.97 10.92 0.92
C ALA A 171 19.52 10.25 -0.38
N SER A 172 20.22 10.57 -1.48
CA SER A 172 20.10 9.86 -2.76
C SER A 172 21.46 9.76 -3.44
N ARG A 173 21.71 8.63 -4.11
CA ARG A 173 22.92 8.43 -4.91
C ARG A 173 22.63 7.61 -6.15
N ARG A 174 23.27 8.03 -7.25
CA ARG A 174 23.20 7.40 -8.57
C ARG A 174 24.56 6.82 -8.93
N THR A 175 24.56 5.59 -9.43
CA THR A 175 25.76 4.87 -9.89
C THR A 175 25.43 4.12 -11.18
N ALA A 176 26.34 4.10 -12.14
CA ALA A 176 26.20 3.26 -13.33
C ALA A 176 26.40 1.77 -12.96
N ILE A 177 25.68 0.86 -13.61
CA ILE A 177 26.00 -0.57 -13.47
C ILE A 177 27.39 -0.88 -14.03
N ALA A 178 27.99 -2.01 -13.65
CA ALA A 178 29.34 -2.35 -14.07
C ALA A 178 29.47 -2.55 -15.60
N ALA A 179 28.42 -3.07 -16.24
CA ALA A 179 28.38 -3.25 -17.70
C ALA A 179 27.84 -2.00 -18.40
N PRO A 180 28.55 -1.39 -19.36
CA PRO A 180 28.07 -0.19 -20.06
C PRO A 180 26.83 -0.45 -20.93
N ALA A 181 26.62 -1.71 -21.32
CA ALA A 181 25.43 -2.19 -22.00
C ALA A 181 25.05 -3.59 -21.51
N LEU A 182 23.76 -3.81 -21.32
CA LEU A 182 23.15 -5.04 -20.84
C LEU A 182 22.44 -5.74 -22.01
N MET A 183 23.10 -6.74 -22.59
CA MET A 183 22.53 -7.56 -23.65
C MET A 183 21.28 -8.33 -23.16
N PRO A 184 20.40 -8.81 -24.07
CA PRO A 184 19.25 -9.62 -23.68
C PRO A 184 19.68 -10.85 -22.86
N GLY A 185 19.09 -11.04 -21.68
CA GLY A 185 19.42 -12.13 -20.75
C GLY A 185 20.70 -11.92 -19.93
N ALA A 186 21.50 -10.89 -20.21
CA ALA A 186 22.73 -10.63 -19.46
C ALA A 186 22.44 -9.98 -18.10
N ALA A 187 23.22 -10.37 -17.10
CA ALA A 187 23.19 -9.78 -15.76
C ALA A 187 24.45 -8.94 -15.49
N SER A 188 24.30 -7.89 -14.68
CA SER A 188 25.41 -7.06 -14.22
C SER A 188 25.28 -6.74 -12.73
N PRO A 189 26.38 -6.80 -11.97
CA PRO A 189 26.39 -6.36 -10.59
C PRO A 189 26.38 -4.83 -10.49
N PHE A 190 25.93 -4.33 -9.35
CA PHE A 190 26.05 -2.93 -8.96
C PHE A 190 26.32 -2.80 -7.46
N VAL A 191 26.94 -1.68 -7.08
CA VAL A 191 27.12 -1.26 -5.68
C VAL A 191 26.80 0.24 -5.59
N VAL A 192 25.99 0.62 -4.61
CA VAL A 192 25.66 2.01 -4.31
C VAL A 192 25.94 2.26 -2.83
N GLU A 193 26.82 3.21 -2.53
CA GLU A 193 27.18 3.55 -1.16
C GLU A 193 26.54 4.87 -0.75
N ILE A 194 25.65 4.88 0.25
CA ILE A 194 25.03 6.11 0.77
C ILE A 194 25.40 6.31 2.24
N PRO A 195 25.34 7.53 2.81
CA PRO A 195 25.50 7.71 4.24
C PRO A 195 24.51 6.84 5.02
N ALA A 196 24.97 6.15 6.05
CA ALA A 196 24.13 5.24 6.87
C ALA A 196 23.39 5.97 8.01
N GLU A 197 23.78 7.20 8.32
CA GLU A 197 23.19 7.99 9.42
C GLU A 197 21.68 8.18 9.19
N ASP A 198 20.91 7.90 10.24
CA ASP A 198 19.45 8.02 10.28
C ASP A 198 18.67 7.22 9.21
N VAL A 199 19.31 6.30 8.49
CA VAL A 199 18.63 5.48 7.48
C VAL A 199 17.77 4.40 8.16
N SER A 200 16.44 4.54 8.06
CA SER A 200 15.49 3.51 8.50
C SER A 200 15.05 2.58 7.35
N ARG A 201 15.09 3.11 6.12
CA ARG A 201 14.65 2.41 4.92
C ARG A 201 15.38 2.95 3.71
N TYR A 202 15.67 2.09 2.76
CA TYR A 202 16.11 2.50 1.43
C TYR A 202 15.20 1.93 0.33
N ARG A 203 15.26 2.54 -0.85
CA ARG A 203 14.62 2.06 -2.08
C ARG A 203 15.60 2.13 -3.23
N ILE A 204 15.51 1.16 -4.13
CA ILE A 204 16.27 1.13 -5.38
C ILE A 204 15.34 1.47 -6.56
N SER A 205 15.86 2.24 -7.50
CA SER A 205 15.23 2.52 -8.78
C SER A 205 16.26 2.44 -9.88
N PHE A 206 15.81 2.10 -11.08
CA PHE A 206 16.67 2.03 -12.26
C PHE A 206 16.32 3.17 -13.22
N LEU A 207 17.32 3.73 -13.88
CA LEU A 207 17.15 4.84 -14.82
C LEU A 207 17.88 4.58 -16.14
N ILE A 208 17.28 5.04 -17.24
CA ILE A 208 17.92 5.23 -18.55
C ILE A 208 17.54 6.64 -19.01
N ASP A 209 18.48 7.47 -19.45
CA ASP A 209 18.22 8.86 -19.89
C ASP A 209 17.37 9.67 -18.89
N ASP A 210 17.58 9.45 -17.58
CA ASP A 210 16.80 10.01 -16.46
C ASP A 210 15.34 9.55 -16.34
N ALA A 211 14.87 8.68 -17.24
CA ALA A 211 13.57 8.03 -17.14
C ALA A 211 13.66 6.77 -16.26
N THR A 212 12.70 6.62 -15.35
CA THR A 212 12.60 5.43 -14.50
C THR A 212 12.27 4.19 -15.32
N VAL A 213 13.08 3.16 -15.17
CA VAL A 213 12.84 1.83 -15.71
C VAL A 213 12.19 0.98 -14.61
N PRO A 214 11.01 0.38 -14.87
CA PRO A 214 10.40 -0.54 -13.93
C PRO A 214 11.30 -1.73 -13.65
N HIS A 215 11.14 -2.36 -12.48
CA HIS A 215 11.80 -3.62 -12.21
C HIS A 215 10.83 -4.66 -11.68
N VAL A 216 11.09 -5.91 -12.03
CA VAL A 216 10.50 -7.09 -11.41
C VAL A 216 11.49 -7.61 -10.40
N ASP A 217 11.03 -7.78 -9.16
CA ASP A 217 11.81 -8.37 -8.10
C ASP A 217 11.77 -9.90 -8.20
N LEU A 218 12.90 -10.50 -8.58
CA LEU A 218 13.09 -11.95 -8.70
C LEU A 218 14.06 -12.48 -7.63
N ARG A 219 14.28 -11.70 -6.56
CA ARG A 219 15.13 -12.14 -5.46
C ARG A 219 14.52 -13.37 -4.78
N PRO A 220 15.36 -14.35 -4.37
CA PRO A 220 14.87 -15.37 -3.46
C PRO A 220 14.38 -14.69 -2.18
N PRO A 221 13.25 -15.15 -1.60
CA PRO A 221 12.81 -14.64 -0.31
C PRO A 221 13.94 -14.82 0.70
N ALA A 222 14.15 -13.82 1.55
CA ALA A 222 15.08 -13.95 2.65
C ALA A 222 14.74 -15.25 3.40
N PRO A 223 15.73 -16.13 3.69
CA PRO A 223 15.46 -17.32 4.47
C PRO A 223 14.80 -16.87 5.76
N ALA A 224 13.59 -17.37 6.03
CA ALA A 224 12.93 -17.15 7.30
C ALA A 224 13.93 -17.61 8.37
N GLU A 225 14.36 -16.70 9.25
CA GLU A 225 15.16 -17.04 10.41
C GLU A 225 14.44 -18.19 11.13
N LEU A 226 14.99 -19.40 11.00
CA LEU A 226 14.59 -20.56 11.79
C LEU A 226 15.12 -20.34 13.21
N GLU A 227 14.54 -19.36 13.89
CA GLU A 227 14.82 -19.07 15.29
C GLU A 227 13.85 -19.88 16.14
N GLY A 228 14.35 -20.96 16.74
CA GLY A 228 13.68 -21.67 17.83
C GLY A 228 13.40 -23.16 17.63
N ALA A 229 14.42 -23.98 17.35
CA ALA A 229 14.39 -25.41 17.66
C ALA A 229 15.80 -26.00 17.74
N ASP A 230 16.46 -25.85 18.89
CA ASP A 230 16.88 -27.00 19.73
C ASP A 230 17.69 -26.48 20.92
N SER A 231 17.26 -26.88 22.12
CA SER A 231 18.02 -26.87 23.38
C SER A 231 18.12 -28.31 23.86
#